data_AF-A0A7W4B2P1-F1
#
_entry.id   AF-A0A7W4B2P1-F1
#
_cell.length_a   1.000
_cell.length_b   1.000
_cell.length_c   1.000
_cell.angle_alpha   90.00
_cell.angle_beta   90.00
_cell.angle_gamma   90.00
#
_symmetry.space_group_name_H-M   'P 1'
#
loop_
_entity.id
_entity.type
_entity.pdbx_description
1 polymer ?
#
loop_
_entity_poly.entity_id
_entity_poly.type
_entity_poly.pdbx_seq_one_letter_code
_entity_poly.pdbx_strand_id
1 'polypeptide(L)'
;MDKLKQYYYIIVILITLIICWSAWPVVSKFTAKEIQPIASAVSTLSGILFGFVMASISLFASAKDNKLVRNTTLTGYLPKLVNRLHVTMGLLLFVCFTFLLVLFIPDSLTFTVANTNYKYSVVIVIVGIFLGLNSFVQFYMSWRGFKDFSEHM
;
A
#
# COMPACT_ATOMS: atom_id res chain seq x y z
N MET A 1 17.39 -2.55 -16.97
CA MET A 1 15.94 -2.49 -16.66
C MET A 1 15.64 -2.16 -15.19
N ASP A 2 16.53 -2.47 -14.24
CA ASP A 2 16.30 -2.17 -12.81
C ASP A 2 16.43 -0.67 -12.44
N LYS A 3 17.32 0.10 -13.09
CA LYS A 3 17.45 1.56 -12.85
C LYS A 3 16.20 2.36 -13.26
N LEU A 4 15.50 1.94 -14.32
CA LEU A 4 14.27 2.59 -14.79
C LEU A 4 13.11 2.37 -13.81
N LYS A 5 13.02 1.15 -13.25
CA LYS A 5 12.05 0.82 -12.20
C LYS A 5 12.36 1.56 -10.90
N GLN A 6 13.64 1.69 -10.54
CA GLN A 6 14.08 2.46 -9.38
C GLN A 6 13.73 3.95 -9.53
N TYR A 7 13.93 4.53 -10.72
CA TYR A 7 13.52 5.91 -11.01
C TYR A 7 12.01 6.10 -10.93
N TYR A 8 11.22 5.14 -11.44
CA TYR A 8 9.76 5.17 -11.32
C TYR A 8 9.31 5.14 -9.86
N TYR A 9 9.92 4.30 -9.02
CA TYR A 9 9.63 4.27 -7.58
C TYR A 9 9.97 5.59 -6.89
N ILE A 10 11.11 6.21 -7.22
CA ILE A 10 11.51 7.52 -6.67
C ILE A 10 10.54 8.61 -7.11
N ILE A 11 10.09 8.60 -8.37
CA ILE A 11 9.08 9.52 -8.87
C ILE A 11 7.75 9.35 -8.15
N VAL A 12 7.30 8.11 -7.93
CA VAL A 12 6.06 7.83 -7.17
C VAL A 12 6.16 8.33 -5.73
N ILE A 13 7.31 8.12 -5.07
CA ILE A 13 7.57 8.62 -3.73
C ILE A 13 7.53 10.16 -3.71
N LEU A 14 8.17 10.83 -4.69
CA LEU A 14 8.15 12.29 -4.78
C LEU A 14 6.74 12.84 -5.02
N ILE A 15 5.97 12.21 -5.92
CA ILE A 15 4.59 12.62 -6.21
C ILE A 15 3.71 12.42 -4.96
N THR A 16 3.83 11.30 -4.27
CA THR A 16 3.06 11.06 -3.04
C THR A 16 3.45 12.03 -1.93
N LEU A 17 4.73 12.43 -1.85
CA LEU A 17 5.20 13.44 -0.90
C LEU A 17 4.62 14.83 -1.20
N ILE A 18 4.55 15.22 -2.48
CA ILE A 18 3.91 16.47 -2.92
C ILE A 18 2.40 16.45 -2.62
N ILE A 19 1.72 15.33 -2.86
CA ILE A 19 0.30 15.17 -2.53
C ILE A 19 0.08 15.29 -1.02
N CYS A 20 0.91 14.63 -0.19
CA CYS A 20 0.83 14.74 1.26
C CYS A 20 1.11 16.16 1.76
N TRP A 21 2.07 16.87 1.15
CA TRP A 21 2.35 18.27 1.46
C TRP A 21 1.16 19.18 1.14
N SER A 22 0.55 18.99 -0.03
CA SER A 22 -0.64 19.73 -0.45
C SER A 22 -1.89 19.38 0.35
N ALA A 23 -2.00 18.15 0.86
CA ALA A 23 -3.12 17.68 1.67
C ALA A 23 -3.02 18.12 3.13
N TRP A 24 -1.83 18.45 3.63
CA TRP A 24 -1.59 18.92 5.00
C TRP A 24 -2.55 20.02 5.49
N PRO A 25 -2.77 21.14 4.76
CA PRO A 25 -3.68 22.21 5.21
C PRO A 25 -5.16 21.82 5.23
N VAL A 26 -5.55 20.74 4.53
CA VAL A 26 -6.92 20.21 4.52
C VAL A 26 -7.10 19.23 5.67
N VAL A 27 -6.18 18.28 5.83
CA VAL A 27 -6.26 17.24 6.86
C VAL A 27 -6.09 17.82 8.27
N SER A 28 -5.33 18.91 8.43
CA SER A 28 -5.18 19.60 9.72
C SER A 28 -6.48 20.21 10.26
N LYS A 29 -7.47 20.45 9.40
CA LYS A 29 -8.78 21.00 9.77
C LYS A 29 -9.80 19.92 10.12
N PHE A 30 -9.53 18.65 9.83
CA PHE A 30 -10.48 17.57 10.07
C PHE A 30 -10.58 17.19 11.56
N THR A 31 -11.80 16.84 11.94
CA THR A 31 -12.13 16.27 13.26
C THR A 31 -12.05 14.74 13.22
N ALA A 32 -11.99 14.03 14.36
CA ALA A 32 -11.99 12.56 14.32
C ALA A 32 -13.24 11.98 13.66
N LYS A 33 -14.37 12.71 13.67
CA LYS A 33 -15.59 12.33 12.97
C LYS A 33 -15.42 12.21 11.45
N GLU A 34 -14.49 12.96 10.86
CA GLU A 34 -14.19 12.93 9.42
C GLU A 34 -13.03 11.98 9.12
N ILE A 35 -12.06 11.88 10.04
CA ILE A 35 -10.89 10.99 9.90
C ILE A 35 -11.28 9.52 10.03
N GLN A 36 -12.19 9.17 10.95
CA GLN A 36 -12.56 7.78 11.22
C GLN A 36 -13.19 7.07 10.00
N PRO A 37 -14.16 7.66 9.28
CA PRO A 37 -14.70 7.05 8.06
C PRO A 37 -13.63 6.81 6.99
N ILE A 38 -12.71 7.77 6.81
CA ILE A 38 -11.60 7.65 5.85
C ILE A 38 -10.67 6.51 6.25
N ALA A 39 -10.26 6.47 7.53
CA ALA A 39 -9.38 5.44 8.05
C ALA A 39 -10.02 4.04 7.93
N SER A 40 -11.31 3.93 8.25
CA SER A 40 -12.08 2.71 8.10
C SER A 40 -12.10 2.24 6.65
N ALA A 41 -12.47 3.11 5.71
CA ALA A 41 -12.53 2.77 4.28
C ALA A 41 -11.17 2.33 3.71
N VAL A 42 -10.09 3.06 4.04
CA VAL A 42 -8.74 2.72 3.55
C VAL A 42 -8.23 1.41 4.17
N SER A 43 -8.53 1.16 5.45
CA SER A 43 -8.21 -0.11 6.12
C SER A 43 -8.95 -1.28 5.47
N THR A 44 -10.25 -1.16 5.24
CA THR A 44 -11.05 -2.19 4.55
C THR A 44 -10.52 -2.48 3.16
N LEU A 45 -10.26 -1.44 2.36
CA LEU A 45 -9.72 -1.61 1.02
C LEU A 45 -8.35 -2.31 1.04
N SER A 46 -7.46 -1.91 1.95
CA SER A 46 -6.14 -2.54 2.11
C SER A 46 -6.26 -4.01 2.52
N GLY A 47 -7.19 -4.33 3.42
CA GLY A 47 -7.49 -5.71 3.84
C GLY A 47 -8.00 -6.60 2.69
N ILE A 48 -8.90 -6.07 1.85
CA ILE A 48 -9.39 -6.80 0.66
C ILE A 48 -8.25 -7.07 -0.32
N LEU A 49 -7.43 -6.06 -0.64
CA LEU A 49 -6.31 -6.23 -1.56
C LEU A 49 -5.26 -7.19 -1.00
N PHE A 50 -5.01 -7.16 0.31
CA PHE A 50 -4.16 -8.14 0.98
C PHE A 50 -4.67 -9.58 0.75
N GLY A 51 -5.96 -9.84 1.00
CA GLY A 51 -6.54 -11.17 0.78
C GLY A 51 -6.43 -11.63 -0.66
N PHE A 52 -6.58 -10.70 -1.61
CA PHE A 52 -6.44 -10.98 -3.03
C PHE A 52 -5.00 -11.33 -3.45
N VAL A 53 -3.99 -10.62 -2.94
CA VAL A 53 -2.58 -10.96 -3.17
C VAL A 53 -2.26 -12.34 -2.58
N MET A 54 -2.76 -12.64 -1.38
CA MET A 54 -2.57 -13.93 -0.73
C MET A 54 -3.16 -15.07 -1.58
N ALA A 55 -4.41 -14.92 -2.05
CA ALA A 55 -5.05 -15.89 -2.92
C ALA A 55 -4.25 -16.12 -4.21
N SER A 56 -3.73 -15.06 -4.81
CA SER A 56 -2.92 -15.13 -6.04
C SER A 56 -1.62 -15.92 -5.84
N ILE A 57 -0.94 -15.73 -4.69
CA ILE A 57 0.26 -16.50 -4.35
C ILE A 57 -0.10 -17.98 -4.13
N SER A 58 -1.20 -18.27 -3.44
CA SER A 58 -1.68 -19.64 -3.22
C SER A 58 -1.98 -20.36 -4.53
N LEU A 59 -2.62 -19.68 -5.49
CA LEU A 59 -2.87 -20.23 -6.83
C LEU A 59 -1.58 -20.63 -7.54
N PHE A 60 -0.53 -19.80 -7.46
CA PHE A 60 0.77 -20.17 -8.03
C PHE A 60 1.42 -21.36 -7.33
N ALA A 61 1.29 -21.45 -6.00
CA ALA A 61 1.80 -22.58 -5.24
C ALA A 61 1.08 -23.89 -5.62
N SER A 62 -0.24 -23.83 -5.85
CA SER A 62 -1.05 -24.98 -6.28
C SER A 62 -0.82 -25.39 -7.73
N ALA A 63 -0.48 -24.44 -8.63
CA ALA A 63 -0.21 -24.73 -10.04
C ALA A 63 1.23 -25.18 -10.35
N LYS A 64 2.06 -25.42 -9.32
CA LYS A 64 3.50 -25.73 -9.43
C LYS A 64 3.80 -27.00 -10.25
N ASP A 65 2.88 -27.96 -10.30
CA ASP A 65 3.04 -29.21 -11.07
C ASP A 65 2.76 -29.07 -12.58
N ASN A 66 2.31 -27.89 -13.04
CA ASN A 66 2.04 -27.66 -14.45
C ASN A 66 3.34 -27.36 -15.22
N LYS A 67 3.55 -27.98 -16.39
CA LYS A 67 4.81 -27.86 -17.19
C LYS A 67 5.18 -26.40 -17.51
N LEU A 68 4.19 -25.54 -17.73
CA LEU A 68 4.36 -24.09 -17.98
C LEU A 68 4.84 -23.33 -16.75
N VAL A 69 4.25 -23.58 -15.58
CA VAL A 69 4.68 -22.96 -14.31
C VAL A 69 6.08 -23.43 -13.95
N ARG A 70 6.41 -24.71 -14.18
CA ARG A 70 7.75 -25.26 -13.95
C ARG A 70 8.81 -24.61 -14.86
N ASN A 71 8.50 -24.41 -16.14
CA ASN A 71 9.41 -23.72 -17.07
C ASN A 71 9.58 -22.23 -16.74
N THR A 72 8.52 -21.52 -16.32
CA THR A 72 8.61 -20.10 -15.93
C THR A 72 9.19 -19.89 -14.53
N THR A 73 9.17 -20.93 -13.68
CA THR A 73 9.96 -20.96 -12.44
C THR A 73 11.45 -21.04 -12.75
N LEU A 74 11.83 -21.85 -13.75
CA LEU A 74 13.22 -22.02 -14.19
C LEU A 74 13.80 -20.77 -14.90
N THR A 75 12.96 -19.95 -15.55
CA THR A 75 13.39 -18.65 -16.11
C THR A 75 13.55 -17.54 -15.07
N GLY A 76 13.25 -17.80 -13.79
CA GLY A 76 13.43 -16.84 -12.69
C GLY A 76 12.40 -15.71 -12.63
N TYR A 77 11.44 -15.68 -13.56
CA TYR A 77 10.40 -14.65 -13.60
C TYR A 77 9.33 -14.87 -12.52
N LEU A 78 8.87 -16.12 -12.35
CA LEU A 78 7.89 -16.50 -11.33
C LEU A 78 8.34 -16.17 -9.89
N PRO A 79 9.54 -16.58 -9.42
CA PRO A 79 9.97 -16.24 -8.06
C PRO A 79 10.16 -14.73 -7.84
N LYS A 80 10.58 -13.98 -8.87
CA LYS A 80 10.66 -12.51 -8.80
C LYS A 80 9.28 -11.86 -8.70
N LEU A 81 8.27 -12.42 -9.38
CA LEU A 81 6.88 -11.98 -9.29
C LEU A 81 6.27 -12.31 -7.93
N VAL A 82 6.42 -13.55 -7.44
CA VAL A 82 5.93 -13.97 -6.12
C VAL A 82 6.56 -13.14 -5.01
N ASN A 83 7.87 -12.87 -5.06
CA ASN A 83 8.53 -12.01 -4.07
C ASN A 83 7.97 -10.57 -4.08
N ARG A 84 7.69 -10.01 -5.26
CA ARG A 84 7.04 -8.69 -5.38
C ARG A 84 5.62 -8.68 -4.80
N LEU A 85 4.84 -9.71 -5.09
CA LEU A 85 3.51 -9.88 -4.49
C LEU A 85 3.63 -9.99 -2.96
N HIS A 86 4.61 -10.74 -2.44
CA HIS A 86 4.81 -10.89 -1.00
C HIS A 86 5.20 -9.57 -0.31
N VAL A 87 6.08 -8.78 -0.91
CA VAL A 87 6.42 -7.43 -0.40
C VAL A 87 5.20 -6.51 -0.42
N THR A 88 4.41 -6.56 -1.50
CA THR A 88 3.16 -5.79 -1.63
C THR A 88 2.16 -6.19 -0.55
N MET A 89 2.02 -7.49 -0.27
CA MET A 89 1.17 -8.04 0.79
C MET A 89 1.56 -7.48 2.16
N GLY A 90 2.86 -7.45 2.48
CA GLY A 90 3.36 -6.86 3.72
C GLY A 90 3.08 -5.37 3.85
N LEU A 91 3.25 -4.60 2.76
CA LEU A 91 2.97 -3.15 2.74
C LEU A 91 1.48 -2.85 2.94
N LEU A 92 0.59 -3.61 2.28
CA LEU A 92 -0.86 -3.47 2.43
C LEU A 92 -1.32 -3.81 3.84
N LEU A 93 -0.76 -4.87 4.43
CA LEU A 93 -1.04 -5.24 5.82
C LEU A 93 -0.59 -4.13 6.78
N PHE A 94 0.59 -3.55 6.56
CA PHE A 94 1.10 -2.44 7.38
C PHE A 94 0.22 -1.19 7.30
N VAL A 95 -0.26 -0.85 6.09
CA VAL A 95 -1.23 0.24 5.89
C VAL A 95 -2.52 -0.03 6.65
N CYS A 96 -3.07 -1.24 6.52
CA CYS A 96 -4.28 -1.66 7.22
C CYS A 96 -4.12 -1.48 8.75
N PHE A 97 -3.04 -2.00 9.32
CA PHE A 97 -2.75 -1.83 10.75
C PHE A 97 -2.60 -0.38 11.16
N THR A 98 -1.91 0.44 10.36
CA THR A 98 -1.71 1.86 10.65
C THR A 98 -3.05 2.61 10.73
N PHE A 99 -3.96 2.36 9.79
CA PHE A 99 -5.28 2.98 9.81
C PHE A 99 -6.21 2.41 10.88
N LEU A 100 -6.09 1.13 11.24
CA LEU A 100 -6.79 0.59 12.41
C LEU A 100 -6.33 1.28 13.70
N LEU A 101 -5.03 1.51 13.87
CA LEU A 101 -4.51 2.24 15.04
C LEU A 101 -5.07 3.66 15.10
N VAL A 102 -5.18 4.36 13.95
CA VAL A 102 -5.79 5.70 13.88
C VAL A 102 -7.21 5.73 14.43
N LEU A 103 -8.01 4.67 14.24
CA LEU A 103 -9.38 4.60 14.74
C LEU A 103 -9.46 4.64 16.28
N PHE A 104 -8.42 4.16 16.96
CA PHE A 104 -8.37 4.11 18.42
C PHE A 104 -7.73 5.36 19.05
N ILE A 105 -7.25 6.33 18.26
CA ILE A 105 -6.61 7.54 18.80
C ILE A 105 -7.69 8.59 19.16
N PRO A 106 -7.81 8.99 20.43
CA PRO A 106 -8.75 10.00 20.85
C PRO A 106 -8.37 11.40 20.33
N ASP A 107 -9.39 12.19 19.99
CA ASP A 107 -9.27 13.58 19.49
C ASP A 107 -8.61 14.55 20.49
N SER A 108 -8.43 14.13 21.75
CA SER A 108 -7.83 14.93 22.83
C SER A 108 -6.30 15.02 22.78
N LEU A 109 -5.63 14.17 21.98
CA LEU A 109 -4.18 14.19 21.83
C LEU A 109 -3.76 15.28 20.84
N THR A 110 -3.53 16.47 21.37
CA THR A 110 -3.01 17.64 20.65
C THR A 110 -1.57 17.94 21.07
N PHE A 111 -0.76 18.39 20.12
CA PHE A 111 0.59 18.89 20.34
C PHE A 111 0.74 20.26 19.68
N THR A 112 1.35 21.20 20.38
CA THR A 112 1.47 22.58 19.94
C THR A 112 2.84 22.77 19.26
N VAL A 113 2.84 23.12 17.98
CA VAL A 113 4.05 23.53 17.25
C VAL A 113 3.83 24.94 16.71
N ALA A 114 4.75 25.84 17.02
CA ALA A 114 4.79 27.20 16.48
C ALA A 114 3.43 27.93 16.55
N ASN A 115 2.81 27.96 17.74
CA ASN A 115 1.53 28.64 18.02
C ASN A 115 0.29 28.07 17.30
N THR A 116 0.40 26.87 16.72
CA THR A 116 -0.71 26.11 16.12
C THR A 116 -0.87 24.76 16.81
N ASN A 117 -2.10 24.41 17.23
CA ASN A 117 -2.43 23.11 17.81
C ASN A 117 -2.64 22.10 16.68
N TYR A 118 -1.73 21.12 16.58
CA TYR A 118 -1.85 19.99 15.66
C TYR A 118 -2.28 18.75 16.44
N LYS A 119 -3.18 17.95 15.86
CA LYS A 119 -3.60 16.67 16.44
C LYS A 119 -2.61 15.57 16.06
N TYR A 120 -2.23 14.69 16.99
CA TYR A 120 -1.40 13.53 16.67
C TYR A 120 -2.05 12.63 15.60
N SER A 121 -3.38 12.56 15.59
CA SER A 121 -4.16 11.84 14.58
C SER A 121 -3.90 12.34 13.15
N VAL A 122 -3.64 13.64 12.95
CA VAL A 122 -3.38 14.21 11.62
C VAL A 122 -2.04 13.72 11.06
N VAL A 123 -1.01 13.65 11.90
CA VAL A 123 0.32 13.17 11.48
C VAL A 123 0.24 11.70 11.08
N ILE A 124 -0.42 10.88 11.89
CA ILE A 124 -0.53 9.44 11.64
C ILE A 124 -1.42 9.17 10.41
N VAL A 125 -2.48 9.95 10.21
CA VAL A 125 -3.30 9.87 8.99
C VAL A 125 -2.49 10.23 7.75
N ILE A 126 -1.68 11.28 7.80
CA ILE A 126 -0.86 11.69 6.65
C ILE A 126 0.21 10.64 6.33
N VAL A 127 0.85 10.07 7.36
CA VAL A 127 1.76 8.94 7.19
C VAL A 127 1.03 7.72 6.64
N GLY A 128 -0.18 7.43 7.14
CA GLY A 128 -1.03 6.36 6.64
C GLY A 128 -1.42 6.55 5.18
N ILE A 129 -1.81 7.76 4.77
CA ILE A 129 -2.14 8.11 3.38
C ILE A 129 -0.90 7.96 2.49
N PHE A 130 0.26 8.44 2.95
CA PHE A 130 1.52 8.27 2.23
C PHE A 130 1.84 6.79 1.99
N LEU A 131 1.77 5.98 3.04
CA LEU A 131 1.99 4.53 2.95
C LEU A 131 0.94 3.86 2.07
N GLY A 132 -0.33 4.24 2.20
CA GLY A 132 -1.45 3.72 1.42
C GLY A 132 -1.27 3.95 -0.08
N LEU A 133 -1.00 5.18 -0.48
CA LEU A 133 -0.76 5.54 -1.88
C LEU A 133 0.43 4.75 -2.46
N ASN A 134 1.53 4.64 -1.70
CA ASN A 134 2.68 3.85 -2.13
C ASN A 134 2.32 2.36 -2.26
N SER A 135 1.59 1.78 -1.30
CA SER A 135 1.09 0.40 -1.36
C SER A 135 0.20 0.15 -2.57
N PHE A 136 -0.74 1.05 -2.88
CA PHE A 136 -1.65 0.88 -4.02
C PHE A 136 -0.90 0.92 -5.36
N VAL A 137 0.08 1.81 -5.50
CA VAL A 137 0.90 1.89 -6.71
C VAL A 137 1.78 0.66 -6.87
N GLN A 138 2.37 0.16 -5.78
CA GLN A 138 3.11 -1.11 -5.80
C GLN A 138 2.21 -2.29 -6.15
N PHE A 139 1.02 -2.34 -5.57
CA PHE A 139 0.02 -3.36 -5.88
C PHE A 139 -0.38 -3.33 -7.34
N TYR A 140 -0.68 -2.15 -7.90
CA TYR A 140 -1.03 -2.02 -9.31
C TYR A 140 0.08 -2.52 -10.25
N MET A 141 1.35 -2.21 -9.95
CA MET A 141 2.48 -2.71 -10.73
C MET A 141 2.65 -4.23 -10.62
N SER A 142 2.55 -4.77 -9.41
CA SER A 142 2.61 -6.21 -9.17
C SER A 142 1.44 -6.94 -9.86
N TRP A 143 0.25 -6.35 -9.82
CA TRP A 143 -0.95 -6.87 -10.48
C TRP A 143 -0.84 -6.85 -12.00
N ARG A 144 -0.29 -5.78 -12.58
CA ARG A 144 -0.04 -5.72 -14.03
C ARG A 144 0.92 -6.83 -14.47
N GLY A 145 1.95 -7.11 -13.68
CA GLY A 145 2.87 -8.22 -13.93
C GLY A 145 2.21 -9.59 -13.77
N PHE A 146 1.29 -9.73 -12.82
CA PHE A 146 0.46 -10.94 -12.66
C PHE A 146 -0.47 -11.15 -13.86
N LYS A 147 -1.18 -10.11 -14.28
CA LYS A 147 -2.13 -10.18 -15.40
C LYS A 147 -1.43 -10.59 -16.69
N ASP A 148 -0.31 -9.93 -17.00
CA ASP A 148 0.51 -10.26 -18.16
C ASP A 148 0.98 -11.72 -18.11
N PHE A 149 1.40 -12.22 -16.94
CA PHE A 149 1.76 -13.63 -16.79
C PHE A 149 0.57 -14.59 -16.97
N SER A 150 -0.61 -14.23 -16.46
CA SER A 150 -1.82 -15.05 -16.60
C SER A 150 -2.37 -15.11 -18.02
N GLU A 151 -2.18 -14.06 -18.83
CA GLU A 151 -2.60 -14.05 -20.24
C GLU A 151 -1.71 -14.94 -21.13
N HIS A 152 -0.48 -15.25 -20.68
CA HIS A 152 0.47 -16.11 -21.38
C HIS A 152 0.55 -17.54 -20.78
N MET A 153 -0.32 -17.88 -19.83
CA MET A 153 -0.55 -19.24 -19.32
C MET A 153 -1.64 -19.94 -20.11
#